data_AF-A0A9E2PN72-F1
#
_entry.id   AF-A0A9E2PN72-F1
#
_cell.length_a   1.000
_cell.length_b   1.000
_cell.length_c   1.000
_cell.angle_alpha   90.00
_cell.angle_beta   90.00
_cell.angle_gamma   90.00
#
_symmetry.space_group_name_H-M   'P 1'
#
loop_
_entity.id
_entity.type
_entity.pdbx_description
1 polymer ?
#
loop_
_entity_poly.entity_id
_entity_poly.type
_entity_poly.pdbx_seq_one_letter_code
_entity_poly.pdbx_strand_id
1 'polypeptide(L)'
;MTALRLMMGFLLVCTAIQAAPKLSVVIQEPWSDVFGGKEAVFHVVISSREATRGRVVWRYAAGGKTIARQEREVSIAPSRPESVVILLPVPEVKEGVILSTMLSVSMIENGALQATVTLEKTLWVFPPDPFAGRQEWLKGLNLYLFDPEEKTAQRFKKAHIPFQCVPNYDALSNIRNGLVMIGEGISFKDYRGLWNQLMVMASNGVSVLCLAPAEGSLRLLAPDDPAWPAPAGMKLEQTVFIRRLDKRLDADAWPPDGVICARTFVVRGERGAVVSEIAPAASGAWSWIEIEGHLPRGRLIVCCFAMVEKWEVSPAPRFLLERILQYMSE
;
A
#
# COMPACT_ATOMS: atom_id res chain seq x y z
N MET A 1 -67.63 5.10 -11.14
CA MET A 1 -66.53 4.71 -10.24
C MET A 1 -65.30 4.43 -11.09
N THR A 2 -64.22 5.12 -10.77
CA THR A 2 -63.14 5.55 -11.66
C THR A 2 -62.06 4.48 -11.81
N ALA A 3 -61.76 4.09 -13.05
CA ALA A 3 -60.63 3.21 -13.39
C ALA A 3 -59.38 4.06 -13.64
N LEU A 4 -58.34 3.91 -12.80
CA LEU A 4 -57.05 4.58 -12.98
C LEU A 4 -56.02 3.57 -13.50
N ARG A 5 -55.62 3.73 -14.76
CA ARG A 5 -54.56 2.97 -15.43
C ARG A 5 -53.19 3.37 -14.89
N LEU A 6 -52.43 2.40 -14.37
CA LEU A 6 -51.01 2.55 -14.07
C LEU A 6 -50.20 2.28 -15.34
N MET A 7 -49.59 3.31 -15.92
CA MET A 7 -48.64 3.19 -17.04
C MET A 7 -47.25 2.91 -16.48
N MET A 8 -46.74 1.70 -16.69
CA MET A 8 -45.39 1.27 -16.32
C MET A 8 -44.45 1.62 -17.48
N GLY A 9 -43.70 2.73 -17.34
CA GLY A 9 -42.68 3.14 -18.30
C GLY A 9 -41.40 2.34 -18.11
N PHE A 10 -41.09 1.47 -19.07
CA PHE A 10 -39.82 0.73 -19.13
C PHE A 10 -38.76 1.64 -19.78
N LEU A 11 -37.84 2.16 -18.96
CA LEU A 11 -36.65 2.87 -19.44
C LEU A 11 -35.62 1.84 -19.93
N LEU A 12 -35.47 1.72 -21.26
CA LEU A 12 -34.38 0.99 -21.88
C LEU A 12 -33.08 1.78 -21.69
N VAL A 13 -32.18 1.29 -20.84
CA VAL A 13 -30.80 1.80 -20.75
C VAL A 13 -29.99 1.14 -21.87
N CYS A 14 -29.78 1.86 -22.98
CA CYS A 14 -28.83 1.45 -24.01
C CYS A 14 -27.40 1.63 -23.48
N THR A 15 -26.76 0.54 -23.06
CA THR A 15 -25.30 0.51 -22.87
C THR A 15 -24.63 0.61 -24.24
N ALA A 16 -24.09 1.78 -24.58
CA ALA A 16 -23.27 1.93 -25.76
C ALA A 16 -22.01 1.07 -25.62
N ILE A 17 -21.90 0.01 -26.42
CA ILE A 17 -20.68 -0.80 -26.53
C ILE A 17 -19.68 0.05 -27.31
N GLN A 18 -18.78 0.73 -26.60
CA GLN A 18 -17.71 1.50 -27.22
C GLN A 18 -16.73 0.52 -27.85
N ALA A 19 -16.59 0.56 -29.18
CA ALA A 19 -15.67 -0.29 -29.90
C ALA A 19 -14.24 -0.06 -29.37
N ALA A 20 -13.53 -1.13 -28.99
CA ALA A 20 -12.16 -1.00 -28.49
C ALA A 20 -11.27 -0.26 -29.51
N PRO A 21 -10.29 0.53 -29.03
CA PRO A 21 -9.48 1.38 -29.90
C PRO A 21 -8.68 0.56 -30.92
N LYS A 22 -8.41 1.16 -32.09
CA LYS A 22 -7.61 0.54 -33.16
C LYS A 22 -6.21 0.15 -32.68
N LEU A 23 -5.60 1.02 -31.88
CA LEU A 23 -4.26 0.93 -31.35
C LEU A 23 -4.31 1.29 -29.86
N SER A 24 -3.61 0.54 -29.02
CA SER A 24 -3.49 0.81 -27.58
C SER A 24 -2.04 0.73 -27.13
N VAL A 25 -1.70 1.55 -26.14
CA VAL A 25 -0.42 1.55 -25.43
C VAL A 25 -0.76 1.41 -23.95
N VAL A 26 -0.12 0.44 -23.28
CA VAL A 26 -0.34 0.14 -21.86
C VAL A 26 1.02 -0.03 -21.18
N ILE A 27 1.24 0.65 -20.06
CA ILE A 27 2.36 0.37 -19.16
C ILE A 27 1.92 -0.76 -18.22
N GLN A 28 2.70 -1.85 -18.16
CA GLN A 28 2.34 -3.04 -17.39
C GLN A 28 2.47 -2.83 -15.89
N GLU A 29 3.39 -1.97 -15.45
CA GLU A 29 3.62 -1.70 -14.03
C GLU A 29 2.51 -0.81 -13.47
N PRO A 30 1.67 -1.36 -12.57
CA PRO A 30 0.58 -0.58 -11.96
C PRO A 30 1.09 0.47 -10.96
N TRP A 31 2.26 0.25 -10.34
CA TRP A 31 2.87 1.16 -9.36
C TRP A 31 3.51 2.39 -10.02
N SER A 32 3.65 3.45 -9.24
CA SER A 32 4.17 4.77 -9.65
C SER A 32 5.28 5.29 -8.73
N ASP A 33 5.52 4.62 -7.60
CA ASP A 33 6.53 5.02 -6.63
C ASP A 33 7.90 4.40 -6.96
N VAL A 34 8.93 5.24 -7.06
CA VAL A 34 10.30 4.83 -7.39
C VAL A 34 11.33 5.51 -6.48
N PHE A 35 12.48 4.86 -6.27
CA PHE A 35 13.59 5.46 -5.53
C PHE A 35 14.41 6.41 -6.42
N GLY A 36 14.78 7.57 -5.88
CA GLY A 36 15.72 8.49 -6.50
C GLY A 36 17.09 7.85 -6.68
N GLY A 37 17.74 8.15 -7.81
CA GLY A 37 19.06 7.64 -8.17
C GLY A 37 19.10 6.16 -8.55
N LYS A 38 17.98 5.44 -8.54
CA LYS A 38 17.89 4.05 -9.00
C LYS A 38 17.20 3.98 -10.36
N GLU A 39 17.74 3.19 -11.28
CA GLU A 39 17.06 2.94 -12.55
C GLU A 39 15.69 2.27 -12.31
N ALA A 40 14.67 2.75 -13.00
CA ALA A 40 13.34 2.14 -12.99
C ALA A 40 13.05 1.51 -14.35
N VAL A 41 12.49 0.30 -14.33
CA VAL A 41 12.17 -0.48 -15.52
C VAL A 41 10.66 -0.52 -15.70
N PHE A 42 10.21 -0.17 -16.91
CA PHE A 42 8.81 -0.25 -17.30
C PHE A 42 8.64 -1.08 -18.57
N HIS A 43 7.62 -1.93 -18.62
CA HIS A 43 7.25 -2.70 -19.79
C HIS A 43 6.03 -2.07 -20.44
N VAL A 44 6.16 -1.72 -21.72
CA VAL A 44 5.07 -1.14 -22.50
C VAL A 44 4.57 -2.17 -23.49
N VAL A 45 3.29 -2.53 -23.37
CA VAL A 45 2.59 -3.39 -24.31
C VAL A 45 1.82 -2.54 -25.29
N ILE A 46 2.01 -2.82 -26.57
CA ILE A 46 1.38 -2.10 -27.66
C ILE A 46 0.60 -3.09 -28.50
N SER A 47 -0.69 -2.84 -28.67
CA SER A 47 -1.58 -3.74 -29.40
C SER A 47 -2.28 -2.98 -30.52
N SER A 48 -2.42 -3.62 -31.67
CA SER A 48 -3.16 -3.08 -32.82
C SER A 48 -4.09 -4.13 -33.41
N ARG A 49 -5.25 -3.69 -33.90
CA ARG A 49 -6.18 -4.54 -34.67
C ARG A 49 -5.73 -4.78 -36.10
N GLU A 50 -4.85 -3.93 -36.61
CA GLU A 50 -4.31 -3.99 -37.96
C GLU A 50 -2.79 -4.13 -37.91
N ALA A 51 -2.19 -4.53 -39.04
CA ALA A 51 -0.75 -4.52 -39.15
C ALA A 51 -0.27 -3.06 -39.12
N THR A 52 0.49 -2.69 -38.09
CA THR A 52 0.93 -1.32 -37.87
C THR A 52 2.45 -1.28 -37.78
N ARG A 53 3.07 -0.39 -38.53
CA ARG A 53 4.51 -0.07 -38.41
C ARG A 53 4.67 1.37 -37.98
N GLY A 54 5.69 1.62 -37.18
CA GLY A 54 5.95 2.96 -36.66
C GLY A 54 7.07 2.96 -35.65
N ARG A 55 7.05 3.97 -34.80
CA ARG A 55 7.98 4.10 -33.68
C ARG A 55 7.25 4.41 -32.40
N VAL A 56 7.76 3.83 -31.34
CA VAL A 56 7.41 4.16 -29.96
C VAL A 56 8.39 5.20 -29.51
N VAL A 57 7.90 6.34 -29.07
CA VAL A 57 8.71 7.43 -28.52
C VAL A 57 8.32 7.58 -27.07
N TRP A 58 9.29 7.65 -26.18
CA TRP A 58 9.03 7.98 -24.79
C TRP A 58 9.85 9.17 -24.32
N ARG A 59 9.25 9.94 -23.43
CA ARG A 59 9.82 11.11 -22.78
C ARG A 59 9.64 10.96 -21.28
N TYR A 60 10.74 11.06 -20.54
CA TYR A 60 10.73 11.16 -19.10
C TYR A 60 11.12 12.57 -18.68
N ALA A 61 10.28 13.23 -17.89
CA ALA A 61 10.43 14.64 -17.56
C ALA A 61 10.14 14.93 -16.09
N ALA A 62 10.78 15.98 -15.55
CA ALA A 62 10.53 16.52 -14.22
C ALA A 62 10.51 18.05 -14.28
N GLY A 63 9.52 18.68 -13.65
CA GLY A 63 9.43 20.15 -13.60
C GLY A 63 9.47 20.83 -14.97
N GLY A 64 8.86 20.22 -15.99
CA GLY A 64 8.86 20.73 -17.38
C GLY A 64 10.16 20.51 -18.16
N LYS A 65 11.22 19.98 -17.54
CA LYS A 65 12.48 19.64 -18.22
C LYS A 65 12.50 18.16 -18.58
N THR A 66 12.97 17.87 -19.79
CA THR A 66 13.17 16.48 -20.25
C THR A 66 14.44 15.95 -19.61
N ILE A 67 14.34 14.82 -18.91
CA ILE A 67 15.47 14.08 -18.33
C ILE A 67 16.00 13.10 -19.38
N ALA A 68 15.10 12.32 -19.99
CA ALA A 68 15.44 11.36 -21.02
C ALA A 68 14.39 11.35 -22.12
N ARG A 69 14.84 11.08 -23.35
CA ARG A 69 13.99 10.86 -24.51
C ARG A 69 14.64 9.80 -25.37
N GLN A 70 13.87 8.78 -25.74
CA GLN A 70 14.32 7.72 -26.63
C GLN A 70 13.17 7.30 -27.55
N GLU A 71 13.52 6.57 -28.59
CA GLU A 71 12.56 5.98 -29.51
C GLU A 71 13.02 4.61 -29.99
N ARG A 72 12.06 3.79 -30.41
CA ARG A 72 12.31 2.46 -30.94
C ARG A 72 11.32 2.14 -32.05
N GLU A 73 11.82 1.65 -33.17
CA GLU A 73 10.97 1.13 -34.24
C GLU A 73 10.23 -0.14 -33.79
N VAL A 74 8.97 -0.25 -34.16
CA VAL A 74 8.13 -1.40 -33.87
C VAL A 74 7.28 -1.79 -35.08
N SER A 75 7.03 -3.09 -35.22
CA SER A 75 6.12 -3.66 -36.20
C SER A 75 5.14 -4.57 -35.48
N ILE A 76 3.90 -4.11 -35.36
CA ILE A 76 2.84 -4.78 -34.61
C ILE A 76 1.99 -5.57 -35.60
N ALA A 77 1.92 -6.88 -35.43
CA ALA A 77 1.01 -7.72 -36.21
C ALA A 77 -0.40 -7.71 -35.60
N PRO A 78 -1.46 -7.91 -36.39
CA PRO A 78 -2.83 -8.03 -35.87
C PRO A 78 -2.91 -9.08 -34.76
N SER A 79 -3.53 -8.74 -33.63
CA SER A 79 -3.75 -9.64 -32.48
C SER A 79 -2.47 -10.19 -31.83
N ARG A 80 -1.28 -9.66 -32.15
CA ARG A 80 -0.02 -10.01 -31.50
C ARG A 80 0.62 -8.75 -30.93
N PRO A 81 0.43 -8.47 -29.62
CA PRO A 81 1.02 -7.32 -28.98
C PRO A 81 2.55 -7.34 -29.05
N GLU A 82 3.15 -6.15 -29.18
CA GLU A 82 4.60 -5.94 -29.07
C GLU A 82 4.93 -5.41 -27.68
N SER A 83 6.04 -5.87 -27.09
CA SER A 83 6.52 -5.40 -25.78
C SER A 83 7.81 -4.62 -25.91
N VAL A 84 7.84 -3.41 -25.35
CA VAL A 84 9.00 -2.52 -25.31
C VAL A 84 9.42 -2.31 -23.86
N VAL A 85 10.67 -2.62 -23.55
CA VAL A 85 11.28 -2.32 -22.24
C VAL A 85 11.81 -0.90 -22.26
N ILE A 86 11.39 -0.10 -21.28
CA ILE A 86 11.82 1.28 -21.06
C ILE A 86 12.65 1.32 -19.78
N LEU A 87 13.89 1.77 -19.89
CA LEU A 87 14.78 2.05 -18.76
C LEU A 87 14.77 3.55 -18.47
N LEU A 88 14.39 3.92 -17.25
CA LEU A 88 14.32 5.32 -16.82
C LEU A 88 15.51 5.68 -15.92
N PRO A 89 16.32 6.66 -16.30
CA PRO A 89 17.33 7.23 -15.42
C PRO A 89 16.63 8.14 -14.39
N VAL A 90 16.21 7.56 -13.26
CA VAL A 90 15.53 8.31 -12.21
C VAL A 90 16.54 9.22 -11.51
N PRO A 91 16.29 10.54 -11.45
CA PRO A 91 17.23 11.47 -10.85
C PRO A 91 17.38 11.22 -9.35
N GLU A 92 18.53 11.57 -8.78
CA GLU A 92 18.67 11.66 -7.34
C GLU A 92 17.76 12.75 -6.77
N VAL A 93 17.25 12.52 -5.57
CA VAL A 93 16.40 13.47 -4.87
C VAL A 93 16.97 13.71 -3.48
N LYS A 94 16.98 14.98 -3.06
CA LYS A 94 17.45 15.36 -1.72
C LYS A 94 16.54 14.77 -0.66
N GLU A 95 17.12 14.50 0.50
CA GLU A 95 16.36 14.07 1.67
C GLU A 95 15.21 15.03 2.01
N GLY A 96 14.06 14.46 2.37
CA GLY A 96 12.83 15.21 2.68
C GLY A 96 12.08 15.77 1.47
N VAL A 97 12.62 15.64 0.24
CA VAL A 97 11.94 16.09 -0.99
C VAL A 97 11.38 14.88 -1.73
N ILE A 98 10.12 14.92 -2.14
CA ILE A 98 9.53 13.93 -3.06
C ILE A 98 9.25 14.64 -4.38
N LEU A 99 9.83 14.13 -5.47
CA LEU A 99 9.77 14.76 -6.79
C LEU A 99 8.69 14.10 -7.66
N SER A 100 7.79 14.90 -8.23
CA SER A 100 6.86 14.44 -9.25
C SER A 100 7.51 14.46 -10.63
N THR A 101 7.39 13.35 -11.35
CA THR A 101 7.92 13.18 -12.71
C THR A 101 6.85 12.58 -13.62
N MET A 102 7.02 12.71 -14.93
CA MET A 102 6.08 12.23 -15.93
C MET A 102 6.78 11.35 -16.96
N LEU A 103 6.29 10.13 -17.14
CA LEU A 103 6.59 9.27 -18.27
C LEU A 103 5.47 9.42 -19.31
N SER A 104 5.79 10.01 -20.47
CA SER A 104 4.89 10.04 -21.63
C SER A 104 5.39 9.02 -22.65
N VAL A 105 4.54 8.09 -23.07
CA VAL A 105 4.82 7.07 -24.10
C VAL A 105 3.84 7.25 -25.24
N SER A 106 4.36 7.44 -26.44
CA SER A 106 3.59 7.73 -27.65
C SER A 106 3.92 6.72 -28.74
N MET A 107 2.91 6.26 -29.47
CA MET A 107 3.10 5.50 -30.71
C MET A 107 2.81 6.41 -31.90
N ILE A 108 3.77 6.49 -32.83
CA ILE A 108 3.68 7.27 -34.07
C ILE A 108 3.74 6.27 -35.23
N GLU A 109 2.65 6.17 -35.99
CA GLU A 109 2.60 5.33 -37.20
C GLU A 109 3.49 5.88 -38.32
N ASN A 110 3.98 5.01 -39.18
CA ASN A 110 4.80 5.40 -40.32
C ASN A 110 4.04 6.39 -41.23
N GLY A 111 4.68 7.52 -41.55
CA GLY A 111 4.09 8.60 -42.33
C GLY A 111 3.19 9.56 -41.53
N ALA A 112 2.89 9.27 -40.27
CA ALA A 112 2.18 10.19 -39.40
C ALA A 112 3.11 11.30 -38.87
N LEU A 113 2.61 12.53 -38.83
CA LEU A 113 3.32 13.68 -38.26
C LEU A 113 3.11 13.79 -36.73
N GLN A 114 2.05 13.16 -36.20
CA GLN A 114 1.65 13.23 -34.81
C GLN A 114 1.48 11.83 -34.22
N ALA A 115 1.49 11.73 -32.90
CA ALA A 115 1.24 10.48 -32.20
C ALA A 115 -0.20 10.01 -32.42
N THR A 116 -0.37 8.76 -32.84
CA THR A 116 -1.69 8.11 -32.97
C THR A 116 -2.30 7.88 -31.59
N VAL A 117 -1.46 7.54 -30.60
CA VAL A 117 -1.87 7.36 -29.20
C VAL A 117 -0.74 7.79 -28.29
N THR A 118 -1.10 8.40 -27.16
CA THR A 118 -0.17 8.77 -26.09
C THR A 118 -0.74 8.33 -24.76
N LEU A 119 0.11 7.72 -23.94
CA LEU A 119 -0.15 7.37 -22.55
C LEU A 119 0.79 8.21 -21.67
N GLU A 120 0.24 8.78 -20.60
CA GLU A 120 1.02 9.49 -19.60
C GLU A 120 0.88 8.81 -18.24
N LYS A 121 1.99 8.66 -17.53
CA LYS A 121 2.05 8.10 -16.18
C LYS A 121 2.87 9.02 -15.30
N THR A 122 2.26 9.53 -14.24
CA THR A 122 2.96 10.27 -13.19
C THR A 122 3.73 9.27 -12.34
N LEU A 123 5.00 9.57 -12.05
CA LEU A 123 5.83 8.80 -11.13
C LEU A 123 6.27 9.70 -9.97
N TRP A 124 6.24 9.17 -8.76
CA TRP A 124 6.72 9.84 -7.56
C TRP A 124 8.10 9.29 -7.20
N VAL A 125 9.09 10.18 -7.20
CA VAL A 125 10.47 9.84 -6.90
C VAL A 125 10.76 10.20 -5.44
N PHE A 126 11.00 9.16 -4.64
CA PHE A 126 11.25 9.27 -3.21
C PHE A 126 12.75 9.19 -2.91
N PRO A 127 13.25 9.93 -1.90
CA PRO A 127 14.60 9.74 -1.42
C PRO A 127 14.72 8.37 -0.71
N PRO A 128 15.92 7.81 -0.57
CA PRO A 128 16.10 6.48 0.01
C PRO A 128 15.66 6.36 1.48
N ASP A 129 15.77 7.44 2.26
CA ASP A 129 15.48 7.47 3.70
C ASP A 129 14.28 8.39 4.03
N PRO A 130 13.12 7.85 4.42
CA PRO A 130 11.99 8.68 4.85
C PRO A 130 12.20 9.34 6.22
N PHE A 131 13.20 8.90 6.99
CA PHE A 131 13.47 9.34 8.36
C PHE A 131 14.58 10.37 8.46
N ALA A 132 15.16 10.79 7.34
CA ALA A 132 16.20 11.81 7.30
C ALA A 132 15.74 13.10 7.99
N GLY A 133 16.55 13.58 8.95
CA GLY A 133 16.23 14.77 9.75
C GLY A 133 15.17 14.55 10.84
N ARG A 134 14.68 13.32 11.07
CA ARG A 134 13.59 13.02 12.04
C ARG A 134 14.01 12.16 13.22
N GLN A 135 15.31 12.06 13.48
CA GLN A 135 15.87 11.18 14.50
C GLN A 135 15.39 11.52 15.93
N GLU A 136 15.30 12.81 16.28
CA GLU A 136 14.80 13.23 17.59
C GLU A 136 13.31 12.90 17.78
N TRP A 137 12.51 13.05 16.72
CA TRP A 137 11.11 12.62 16.75
C TRP A 137 11.00 11.11 16.96
N LEU A 138 11.76 10.30 16.21
CA LEU A 138 11.75 8.85 16.36
C LEU A 138 12.17 8.39 17.76
N LYS A 139 13.20 9.01 18.35
CA LYS A 139 13.60 8.73 19.74
C LYS A 139 12.47 9.05 20.71
N GLY A 140 11.77 10.16 20.49
CA GLY A 140 10.61 10.58 21.30
C GLY A 140 9.44 9.60 21.28
N LEU A 141 9.33 8.73 20.26
CA LEU A 141 8.29 7.71 20.19
C LEU A 141 8.49 6.57 21.21
N ASN A 142 9.72 6.40 21.74
CA ASN A 142 10.09 5.30 22.66
C ASN A 142 9.59 3.95 22.13
N LEU A 143 10.08 3.54 20.96
CA LEU A 143 9.63 2.33 20.28
C LEU A 143 10.09 1.07 21.03
N TYR A 144 9.15 0.18 21.34
CA TYR A 144 9.41 -1.17 21.86
C TYR A 144 9.03 -2.19 20.79
N LEU A 145 9.97 -3.04 20.37
CA LEU A 145 9.74 -4.01 19.30
C LEU A 145 9.77 -5.45 19.85
N PHE A 146 8.65 -6.15 19.73
CA PHE A 146 8.59 -7.60 19.90
C PHE A 146 8.70 -8.26 18.52
N ASP A 147 9.87 -8.82 18.23
CA ASP A 147 10.21 -9.45 16.96
C ASP A 147 11.22 -10.58 17.19
N PRO A 148 10.78 -11.74 17.72
CA PRO A 148 11.65 -12.86 18.08
C PRO A 148 12.49 -13.41 16.92
N GLU A 149 12.07 -13.23 15.67
CA GLU A 149 12.83 -13.65 14.48
C GLU A 149 13.81 -12.57 13.98
N GLU A 150 13.83 -11.39 14.60
CA GLU A 150 14.65 -10.22 14.27
C GLU A 150 14.54 -9.69 12.83
N LYS A 151 13.57 -10.15 12.03
CA LYS A 151 13.40 -9.72 10.64
C LYS A 151 13.09 -8.23 10.53
N THR A 152 12.18 -7.75 11.36
CA THR A 152 11.80 -6.32 11.46
C THR A 152 12.93 -5.53 12.11
N ALA A 153 13.50 -6.07 13.19
CA ALA A 153 14.60 -5.44 13.93
C ALA A 153 15.83 -5.16 13.04
N GLN A 154 16.18 -6.09 12.15
CA GLN A 154 17.30 -5.91 11.22
C GLN A 154 17.04 -4.77 10.22
N ARG A 155 15.81 -4.61 9.72
CA ARG A 155 15.45 -3.49 8.84
C ARG A 155 15.52 -2.16 9.58
N PHE A 156 15.02 -2.14 10.82
CA PHE A 156 15.03 -0.93 11.64
C PHE A 156 16.46 -0.50 11.99
N LYS A 157 17.34 -1.45 12.34
CA LYS A 157 18.77 -1.18 12.55
C LYS A 157 19.42 -0.55 11.32
N LYS A 158 19.20 -1.11 10.12
CA LYS A 158 19.74 -0.58 8.85
C LYS A 158 19.19 0.81 8.51
N ALA A 159 17.92 1.06 8.82
CA ALA A 159 17.27 2.34 8.64
C ALA A 159 17.53 3.34 9.77
N HIS A 160 18.38 2.99 10.75
CA HIS A 160 18.67 3.81 11.92
C HIS A 160 17.41 4.28 12.67
N ILE A 161 16.40 3.41 12.75
CA ILE A 161 15.20 3.64 13.56
C ILE A 161 15.56 3.22 15.00
N PRO A 162 15.45 4.11 16.01
CA PRO A 162 15.71 3.76 17.39
C PRO A 162 14.57 2.91 17.96
N PHE A 163 14.91 1.77 18.58
CA PHE A 163 13.95 0.91 19.28
C PHE A 163 14.62 0.12 20.41
N GLN A 164 13.80 -0.38 21.33
CA GLN A 164 14.18 -1.32 22.38
C GLN A 164 13.60 -2.70 22.05
N CYS A 165 14.43 -3.73 21.98
CA CYS A 165 13.93 -5.10 21.81
C CYS A 165 13.19 -5.56 23.07
N VAL A 166 12.02 -6.15 22.87
CA VAL A 166 11.29 -6.85 23.92
C VAL A 166 11.58 -8.36 23.76
N PRO A 167 12.28 -8.99 24.71
CA PRO A 167 12.84 -10.33 24.50
C PRO A 167 11.80 -11.46 24.53
N ASN A 168 10.64 -11.22 25.17
CA ASN A 168 9.54 -12.17 25.27
C ASN A 168 8.22 -11.42 25.44
N TYR A 169 7.11 -12.08 25.12
CA TYR A 169 5.79 -11.43 25.16
C TYR A 169 5.34 -11.06 26.60
N ASP A 170 5.78 -11.79 27.63
CA ASP A 170 5.47 -11.47 29.02
C ASP A 170 6.00 -10.08 29.42
N ALA A 171 7.18 -9.70 28.91
CA ALA A 171 7.78 -8.40 29.16
C ALA A 171 6.97 -7.22 28.59
N LEU A 172 6.07 -7.43 27.62
CA LEU A 172 5.17 -6.40 27.12
C LEU A 172 4.26 -5.84 28.23
N SER A 173 3.94 -6.67 29.23
CA SER A 173 3.09 -6.29 30.37
C SER A 173 3.74 -5.24 31.30
N ASN A 174 5.04 -4.97 31.14
CA ASN A 174 5.76 -3.96 31.92
C ASN A 174 5.79 -2.58 31.24
N ILE A 175 5.38 -2.50 29.98
CA ILE A 175 5.38 -1.27 29.21
C ILE A 175 4.15 -0.45 29.61
N ARG A 176 4.36 0.82 29.96
CA ARG A 176 3.31 1.75 30.43
C ARG A 176 3.15 2.97 29.55
N ASN A 177 4.12 3.26 28.68
CA ASN A 177 4.13 4.40 27.78
C ASN A 177 4.96 4.07 26.52
N GLY A 178 4.89 4.94 25.52
CA GLY A 178 5.57 4.77 24.23
C GLY A 178 4.71 4.02 23.21
N LEU A 179 5.36 3.58 22.13
CA LEU A 179 4.75 2.79 21.07
C LEU A 179 5.30 1.37 21.10
N VAL A 180 4.41 0.40 21.17
CA VAL A 180 4.72 -1.02 21.09
C VAL A 180 4.46 -1.51 19.68
N MET A 181 5.45 -2.16 19.08
CA MET A 181 5.37 -2.73 17.76
C MET A 181 5.54 -4.24 17.82
N ILE A 182 4.67 -4.95 17.11
CA ILE A 182 4.80 -6.39 16.86
C ILE A 182 5.33 -6.56 15.44
N GLY A 183 6.43 -7.29 15.32
CA GLY A 183 7.13 -7.51 14.06
C GLY A 183 6.25 -8.15 12.98
N GLU A 184 6.67 -7.97 11.72
CA GLU A 184 5.95 -8.53 10.58
C GLU A 184 5.95 -10.06 10.60
N GLY A 185 4.77 -10.67 10.41
CA GLY A 185 4.63 -12.12 10.31
C GLY A 185 4.57 -12.87 11.65
N ILE A 186 4.44 -12.18 12.78
CA ILE A 186 4.26 -12.86 14.07
C ILE A 186 2.90 -13.57 14.12
N SER A 187 2.91 -14.86 14.48
CA SER A 187 1.72 -15.70 14.60
C SER A 187 1.05 -15.50 15.96
N PHE A 188 -0.20 -15.03 15.96
CA PHE A 188 -0.96 -14.90 17.22
C PHE A 188 -1.50 -16.25 17.72
N LYS A 189 -1.42 -17.29 16.89
CA LYS A 189 -1.72 -18.66 17.29
C LYS A 189 -0.60 -19.25 18.13
N ASP A 190 0.66 -18.94 17.80
CA ASP A 190 1.83 -19.43 18.52
C ASP A 190 2.03 -18.68 19.85
N TYR A 191 1.73 -17.38 19.86
CA TYR A 191 1.76 -16.54 21.07
C TYR A 191 0.36 -16.39 21.67
N ARG A 192 -0.14 -17.44 22.32
CA ARG A 192 -1.46 -17.45 22.96
C ARG A 192 -1.59 -16.31 23.97
N GLY A 193 -2.68 -15.56 23.88
CA GLY A 193 -2.95 -14.44 24.78
C GLY A 193 -2.30 -13.11 24.38
N LEU A 194 -1.38 -13.11 23.41
CA LEU A 194 -0.75 -11.88 22.90
C LEU A 194 -1.80 -10.86 22.47
N TRP A 195 -2.78 -11.27 21.66
CA TRP A 195 -3.87 -10.38 21.22
C TRP A 195 -4.58 -9.69 22.40
N ASN A 196 -4.94 -10.46 23.42
CA ASN A 196 -5.64 -9.95 24.60
C ASN A 196 -4.76 -8.94 25.36
N GLN A 197 -3.48 -9.25 25.51
CA GLN A 197 -2.52 -8.37 26.17
C GLN A 197 -2.39 -7.04 25.42
N LEU A 198 -2.30 -7.06 24.09
CA LEU A 198 -2.21 -5.85 23.27
C LEU A 198 -3.47 -4.98 23.37
N MET A 199 -4.65 -5.60 23.41
CA MET A 199 -5.92 -4.90 23.62
C MET A 199 -5.98 -4.22 25.00
N VAL A 200 -5.50 -4.89 26.04
CA VAL A 200 -5.40 -4.30 27.39
C VAL A 200 -4.41 -3.14 27.40
N MET A 201 -3.27 -3.26 26.72
CA MET A 201 -2.28 -2.18 26.60
C MET A 201 -2.87 -0.95 25.92
N ALA A 202 -3.57 -1.13 24.78
CA ALA A 202 -4.24 -0.05 24.08
C ALA A 202 -5.32 0.62 24.94
N SER A 203 -6.09 -0.17 25.67
CA SER A 203 -7.11 0.36 26.60
C SER A 203 -6.50 1.17 27.75
N ASN A 204 -5.27 0.82 28.14
CA ASN A 204 -4.47 1.54 29.14
C ASN A 204 -3.65 2.70 28.56
N GLY A 205 -3.92 3.16 27.35
CA GLY A 205 -3.31 4.36 26.78
C GLY A 205 -1.98 4.15 26.04
N VAL A 206 -1.56 2.90 25.82
CA VAL A 206 -0.34 2.57 25.06
C VAL A 206 -0.67 2.44 23.57
N SER A 207 0.11 3.07 22.70
CA SER A 207 -0.02 2.88 21.24
C SER A 207 0.57 1.53 20.83
N VAL A 208 -0.19 0.72 20.11
CA VAL A 208 0.22 -0.61 19.63
C VAL A 208 0.09 -0.69 18.11
N LEU A 209 1.14 -1.14 17.43
CA LEU A 209 1.17 -1.37 15.99
C LEU A 209 1.60 -2.82 15.69
N CYS A 210 0.71 -3.60 15.11
CA CYS A 210 1.00 -4.95 14.66
C CYS A 210 1.23 -4.97 13.16
N LEU A 211 2.39 -5.47 12.72
CA LEU A 211 2.73 -5.58 11.31
C LEU A 211 2.37 -6.98 10.80
N ALA A 212 1.53 -7.03 9.76
CA ALA A 212 1.01 -8.19 9.04
C ALA A 212 1.16 -9.54 9.80
N PRO A 213 0.40 -9.74 10.89
CA PRO A 213 0.51 -10.97 11.68
C PRO A 213 0.22 -12.19 10.79
N ALA A 214 0.98 -13.28 10.94
CA ALA A 214 0.97 -14.37 9.96
C ALA A 214 -0.31 -15.22 9.96
N GLU A 215 -0.81 -15.54 11.16
CA GLU A 215 -2.03 -16.32 11.39
C GLU A 215 -2.59 -16.07 12.80
N GLY A 216 -3.85 -16.45 13.01
CA GLY A 216 -4.52 -16.34 14.30
C GLY A 216 -5.96 -15.83 14.19
N SER A 217 -6.62 -15.82 15.34
CA SER A 217 -7.98 -15.34 15.51
C SER A 217 -7.99 -14.19 16.52
N LEU A 218 -8.58 -13.07 16.13
CA LEU A 218 -8.68 -11.84 16.90
C LEU A 218 -10.12 -11.71 17.38
N ARG A 219 -10.37 -11.79 18.67
CA ARG A 219 -11.66 -11.34 19.20
C ARG A 219 -11.69 -9.83 19.16
N LEU A 220 -12.54 -9.26 18.31
CA LEU A 220 -12.67 -7.81 18.14
C LEU A 220 -13.64 -7.23 19.17
N LEU A 221 -14.78 -7.89 19.36
CA LEU A 221 -15.80 -7.52 20.35
C LEU A 221 -16.32 -8.79 21.04
N ALA A 222 -16.36 -8.77 22.36
CA ALA A 222 -16.92 -9.84 23.18
C ALA A 222 -17.79 -9.21 24.28
N PRO A 223 -19.05 -8.84 23.97
CA PRO A 223 -19.91 -8.09 24.90
C PRO A 223 -20.21 -8.86 26.21
N ASP A 224 -20.13 -10.19 26.17
CA ASP A 224 -20.37 -11.06 27.32
C ASP A 224 -19.11 -11.35 28.15
N ASP A 225 -17.94 -10.82 27.77
CA ASP A 225 -16.67 -11.05 28.47
C ASP A 225 -16.27 -9.82 29.31
N PRO A 226 -16.53 -9.81 30.63
CA PRO A 226 -16.26 -8.65 31.49
C PRO A 226 -14.76 -8.37 31.67
N ALA A 227 -13.87 -9.29 31.28
CA ALA A 227 -12.43 -9.03 31.27
C ALA A 227 -11.97 -8.28 30.02
N TRP A 228 -12.87 -8.10 29.03
CA TRP A 228 -12.55 -7.45 27.77
C TRP A 228 -12.88 -5.95 27.85
N PRO A 229 -11.89 -5.05 27.73
CA PRO A 229 -12.19 -3.63 27.65
C PRO A 229 -12.96 -3.35 26.36
N ALA A 230 -14.12 -2.67 26.49
CA ALA A 230 -14.85 -2.22 25.31
C ALA A 230 -13.97 -1.20 24.55
N PRO A 231 -13.86 -1.26 23.22
CA PRO A 231 -13.18 -0.22 22.49
C PRO A 231 -14.03 1.06 22.47
N ALA A 232 -13.37 2.23 22.49
CA ALA A 232 -14.03 3.51 22.27
C ALA A 232 -14.51 3.67 20.81
N GLY A 233 -13.80 3.03 19.88
CA GLY A 233 -14.09 3.06 18.45
C GLY A 233 -13.36 1.95 17.71
N MET A 234 -13.87 1.59 16.55
CA MET A 234 -13.24 0.62 15.66
C MET A 234 -13.40 1.04 14.21
N LYS A 235 -12.32 0.93 13.43
CA LYS A 235 -12.30 1.21 11.99
C LYS A 235 -11.72 0.03 11.24
N LEU A 236 -12.38 -0.34 10.15
CA LEU A 236 -11.91 -1.35 9.20
C LEU A 236 -11.71 -0.65 7.86
N GLU A 237 -10.51 -0.78 7.32
CA GLU A 237 -10.15 -0.10 6.07
C GLU A 237 -9.42 -1.07 5.13
N GLN A 238 -9.48 -0.75 3.84
CA GLN A 238 -8.74 -1.46 2.79
C GLN A 238 -7.49 -0.68 2.39
N THR A 239 -6.83 -1.10 1.31
CA THR A 239 -5.58 -0.52 0.84
C THR A 239 -5.68 0.97 0.51
N VAL A 240 -6.87 1.47 0.16
CA VAL A 240 -7.13 2.90 -0.07
C VAL A 240 -6.75 3.79 1.11
N PHE A 241 -6.68 3.24 2.33
CA PHE A 241 -6.20 3.96 3.50
C PHE A 241 -4.78 4.49 3.35
N ILE A 242 -3.92 3.81 2.56
CA ILE A 242 -2.57 4.29 2.23
C ILE A 242 -2.63 5.69 1.62
N ARG A 243 -3.56 5.94 0.69
CA ARG A 243 -3.75 7.28 0.07
C ARG A 243 -4.31 8.33 1.02
N ARG A 244 -5.01 7.91 2.08
CA ARG A 244 -5.47 8.83 3.13
C ARG A 244 -4.30 9.32 3.98
N LEU A 245 -3.31 8.46 4.23
CA LEU A 245 -2.08 8.82 4.93
C LEU A 245 -1.16 9.66 4.04
N ASP A 246 -0.97 9.26 2.79
CA ASP A 246 -0.24 10.02 1.80
C ASP A 246 -0.71 9.69 0.38
N LYS A 247 -1.34 10.66 -0.28
CA LYS A 247 -1.88 10.53 -1.65
C LYS A 247 -0.85 10.17 -2.72
N ARG A 248 0.44 10.34 -2.41
CA ARG A 248 1.54 10.01 -3.33
C ARG A 248 1.85 8.52 -3.33
N LEU A 249 1.56 7.81 -2.24
CA LEU A 249 1.88 6.40 -2.10
C LEU A 249 0.92 5.52 -2.91
N ASP A 250 1.48 4.49 -3.56
CA ASP A 250 0.71 3.49 -4.28
C ASP A 250 -0.14 2.65 -3.31
N ALA A 251 -1.46 2.63 -3.56
CA ALA A 251 -2.43 1.87 -2.77
C ALA A 251 -3.05 0.68 -3.53
N ASP A 252 -2.67 0.49 -4.80
CA ASP A 252 -3.26 -0.56 -5.64
C ASP A 252 -2.27 -1.70 -5.91
N ALA A 253 -0.97 -1.39 -6.07
CA ALA A 253 0.05 -2.39 -6.31
C ALA A 253 1.45 -1.93 -5.90
N TRP A 254 2.27 -2.85 -5.39
CA TRP A 254 3.70 -2.64 -5.13
C TRP A 254 4.55 -3.65 -5.89
N PRO A 255 5.76 -3.27 -6.36
CA PRO A 255 6.67 -4.23 -7.00
C PRO A 255 7.08 -5.37 -6.04
N PRO A 256 7.56 -6.50 -6.57
CA PRO A 256 7.65 -6.81 -8.01
C PRO A 256 6.37 -7.45 -8.58
N ASP A 257 5.50 -7.98 -7.73
CA ASP A 257 4.36 -8.84 -8.08
C ASP A 257 3.01 -8.11 -8.09
N GLY A 258 3.00 -6.81 -7.76
CA GLY A 258 1.79 -6.01 -7.64
C GLY A 258 1.00 -6.24 -6.35
N VAL A 259 1.48 -7.06 -5.42
CA VAL A 259 0.77 -7.35 -4.16
C VAL A 259 1.16 -6.32 -3.09
N ILE A 260 0.20 -5.71 -2.39
CA ILE A 260 0.50 -4.77 -1.29
C ILE A 260 0.47 -5.48 0.06
N CYS A 261 -0.56 -6.30 0.27
CA CYS A 261 -0.82 -6.93 1.54
C CYS A 261 -0.05 -8.23 1.67
N ALA A 262 0.60 -8.47 2.81
CA ALA A 262 1.10 -9.80 3.15
C ALA A 262 -0.05 -10.68 3.66
N ARG A 263 -1.04 -10.07 4.33
CA ARG A 263 -2.20 -10.73 4.96
C ARG A 263 -3.46 -9.89 4.83
N THR A 264 -4.61 -10.45 5.15
CA THR A 264 -5.87 -9.71 5.28
C THR A 264 -6.68 -10.23 6.46
N PHE A 265 -7.78 -9.56 6.77
CA PHE A 265 -8.68 -9.92 7.87
C PHE A 265 -10.08 -10.19 7.35
N VAL A 266 -10.62 -11.35 7.71
CA VAL A 266 -12.03 -11.69 7.49
C VAL A 266 -12.77 -11.56 8.81
N VAL A 267 -13.73 -10.63 8.86
CA VAL A 267 -14.57 -10.42 10.05
C VAL A 267 -15.82 -11.27 9.95
N ARG A 268 -16.15 -11.99 11.01
CA ARG A 268 -17.36 -12.81 11.12
C ARG A 268 -17.94 -12.79 12.53
N GLY A 269 -19.24 -13.09 12.62
CA GLY A 269 -19.89 -13.36 13.90
C GLY A 269 -19.62 -14.81 14.34
N GLU A 270 -19.28 -15.01 15.60
CA GLU A 270 -19.09 -16.33 16.19
C GLU A 270 -19.65 -16.35 17.62
N ARG A 271 -20.76 -17.09 17.83
CA ARG A 271 -21.39 -17.31 19.14
C ARG A 271 -21.53 -16.04 20.00
N GLY A 272 -22.06 -14.96 19.41
CA GLY A 272 -22.28 -13.68 20.10
C GLY A 272 -21.06 -12.75 20.15
N ALA A 273 -19.88 -13.21 19.71
CA ALA A 273 -18.69 -12.37 19.55
C ALA A 273 -18.48 -11.96 18.10
N VAL A 274 -17.79 -10.83 17.90
CA VAL A 274 -17.22 -10.46 16.60
C VAL A 274 -15.76 -10.89 16.61
N VAL A 275 -15.43 -11.77 15.66
CA VAL A 275 -14.11 -12.36 15.52
C VAL A 275 -13.56 -12.01 14.15
N SER A 276 -12.26 -11.73 14.09
CA SER A 276 -11.52 -11.60 12.85
C SER A 276 -10.53 -12.75 12.72
N GLU A 277 -10.46 -13.34 11.53
CA GLU A 277 -9.43 -14.30 11.19
C GLU A 277 -8.40 -13.68 10.28
N ILE A 278 -7.13 -14.00 10.54
CA ILE A 278 -6.03 -13.66 9.63
C ILE A 278 -6.10 -14.61 8.44
N ALA A 279 -6.17 -14.05 7.24
CA ALA A 279 -6.29 -14.76 5.98
C ALA A 279 -5.15 -14.39 5.02
N PRO A 280 -4.89 -15.22 3.99
CA PRO A 280 -3.97 -14.87 2.90
C PRO A 280 -4.38 -13.56 2.20
N ALA A 281 -3.40 -12.88 1.59
CA ALA A 281 -3.63 -11.61 0.89
C ALA A 281 -4.69 -11.67 -0.23
N ALA A 282 -4.80 -12.82 -0.91
CA ALA A 282 -5.69 -13.04 -2.03
C ALA A 282 -7.19 -13.03 -1.67
N SER A 283 -7.55 -13.00 -0.39
CA SER A 283 -8.95 -13.05 0.05
C SER A 283 -9.74 -11.75 -0.18
N GLY A 284 -9.09 -10.65 -0.59
CA GLY A 284 -9.77 -9.37 -0.87
C GLY A 284 -10.45 -8.72 0.36
N ALA A 285 -10.01 -9.11 1.56
CA ALA A 285 -10.62 -8.70 2.82
C ALA A 285 -9.93 -7.44 3.39
N TRP A 286 -10.20 -7.09 4.65
CA TRP A 286 -9.68 -5.84 5.25
C TRP A 286 -8.16 -5.91 5.42
N SER A 287 -7.46 -4.80 5.16
CA SER A 287 -5.99 -4.72 5.29
C SER A 287 -5.55 -3.82 6.46
N TRP A 288 -6.52 -3.21 7.14
CA TRP A 288 -6.29 -2.32 8.25
C TRP A 288 -7.41 -2.46 9.27
N ILE A 289 -7.04 -2.72 10.52
CA ILE A 289 -7.93 -2.66 11.67
C ILE A 289 -7.35 -1.61 12.62
N GLU A 290 -8.17 -0.66 13.03
CA GLU A 290 -7.83 0.28 14.09
C GLU A 290 -8.87 0.16 15.20
N ILE A 291 -8.38 0.04 16.43
CA ILE A 291 -9.18 -0.05 17.65
C ILE A 291 -8.72 1.06 18.58
N GLU A 292 -9.64 1.95 18.92
CA GLU A 292 -9.41 3.07 19.82
C GLU A 292 -9.65 2.63 21.27
N GLY A 293 -8.68 2.86 22.13
CA GLY A 293 -8.79 2.64 23.57
C GLY A 293 -9.57 3.76 24.25
N HIS A 294 -9.95 3.54 25.51
CA HIS A 294 -10.69 4.54 26.29
C HIS A 294 -9.82 5.71 26.79
N LEU A 295 -8.54 5.44 27.05
CA LEU A 295 -7.61 6.48 27.48
C LEU A 295 -7.05 7.23 26.27
N PRO A 296 -6.78 8.55 26.41
CA PRO A 296 -6.16 9.34 25.36
C PRO A 296 -4.88 8.66 24.84
N ARG A 297 -4.67 8.67 23.53
CA ARG A 297 -3.55 8.03 22.79
C ARG A 297 -3.54 6.51 22.77
N GLY A 298 -4.36 5.84 23.57
CA GLY A 298 -4.52 4.40 23.54
C GLY A 298 -5.11 3.95 22.21
N ARG A 299 -4.34 3.24 21.39
CA ARG A 299 -4.82 2.73 20.11
C ARG A 299 -4.09 1.47 19.72
N LEU A 300 -4.79 0.54 19.09
CA LEU A 300 -4.22 -0.66 18.50
C LEU A 300 -4.49 -0.63 17.00
N ILE A 301 -3.43 -0.66 16.21
CA ILE A 301 -3.50 -0.78 14.76
C ILE A 301 -2.94 -2.14 14.36
N VAL A 302 -3.69 -2.88 13.55
CA VAL A 302 -3.20 -4.06 12.84
C VAL A 302 -3.12 -3.71 11.37
N CYS A 303 -1.89 -3.61 10.88
CA CYS A 303 -1.56 -3.17 9.53
C CYS A 303 -1.08 -4.36 8.71
N CYS A 304 -1.85 -4.79 7.72
CA CYS A 304 -1.61 -6.02 6.97
C CYS A 304 -0.75 -5.85 5.69
N PHE A 305 -0.21 -4.65 5.48
CA PHE A 305 0.68 -4.34 4.36
C PHE A 305 2.05 -5.02 4.55
N ALA A 306 2.65 -5.49 3.46
CA ALA A 306 3.94 -6.20 3.42
C ALA A 306 5.11 -5.21 3.54
N MET A 307 5.17 -4.46 4.65
CA MET A 307 6.12 -3.35 4.81
C MET A 307 7.56 -3.83 4.97
N VAL A 308 7.81 -4.85 5.79
CA VAL A 308 9.16 -5.36 6.06
C VAL A 308 9.64 -6.25 4.91
N GLU A 309 8.76 -7.09 4.37
CA GLU A 309 9.03 -7.93 3.19
C GLU A 309 9.42 -7.10 1.96
N LYS A 310 8.69 -6.02 1.68
CA LYS A 310 8.92 -5.18 0.48
C LYS A 310 9.83 -3.98 0.71
N TRP A 311 10.47 -3.91 1.88
CA TRP A 311 11.26 -2.77 2.36
C TRP A 311 12.32 -2.26 1.38
N GLU A 312 12.96 -3.14 0.59
CA GLU A 312 14.05 -2.77 -0.33
C GLU A 312 13.60 -2.52 -1.77
N VAL A 313 12.38 -2.96 -2.12
CA VAL A 313 11.92 -3.03 -3.51
C VAL A 313 11.20 -1.76 -3.92
N SER A 314 10.43 -1.16 -3.01
CA SER A 314 9.68 0.07 -3.24
C SER A 314 9.95 1.08 -2.10
N PRO A 315 9.91 2.38 -2.38
CA PRO A 315 9.88 3.37 -1.30
C PRO A 315 8.58 3.30 -0.49
N ALA A 316 7.47 2.83 -1.09
CA ALA A 316 6.16 2.91 -0.48
C ALA A 316 6.06 2.30 0.94
N PRO A 317 6.58 1.07 1.19
CA PRO A 317 6.69 0.51 2.54
C PRO A 317 7.30 1.42 3.61
N ARG A 318 8.42 2.09 3.30
CA ARG A 318 9.18 2.87 4.29
C ARG A 318 8.47 4.18 4.61
N PHE A 319 8.01 4.86 3.57
CA PHE A 319 7.25 6.10 3.71
C PHE A 319 5.88 5.84 4.34
N LEU A 320 5.26 4.69 4.05
CA LEU A 320 4.03 4.29 4.74
C LEU A 320 4.28 4.08 6.23
N LEU A 321 5.36 3.39 6.63
CA LEU A 321 5.70 3.24 8.04
C LEU A 321 5.89 4.61 8.71
N GLU A 322 6.62 5.54 8.08
CA GLU A 322 6.77 6.92 8.58
C GLU A 322 5.42 7.59 8.82
N ARG A 323 4.48 7.49 7.87
CA ARG A 323 3.14 8.08 7.98
C ARG A 323 2.28 7.41 9.05
N ILE A 324 2.38 6.09 9.20
CA ILE A 324 1.66 5.36 10.26
C ILE A 324 2.20 5.81 11.63
N LEU A 325 3.52 5.88 11.80
CA LEU A 325 4.13 6.35 13.06
C LEU A 325 3.71 7.79 13.38
N GLN A 326 3.67 8.67 12.37
CA GLN A 326 3.15 10.03 12.53
C GLN A 326 1.68 10.01 12.97
N TYR A 327 0.82 9.30 12.23
CA TYR A 327 -0.60 9.16 12.53
C TYR A 327 -0.86 8.64 13.95
N MET A 328 -0.01 7.74 14.46
CA MET A 328 -0.13 7.18 15.80
C MET A 328 0.38 8.10 16.92
N SER A 329 1.22 9.08 16.60
CA SER A 329 1.82 10.02 17.57
C SER A 329 1.01 11.31 17.76
N GLU A 330 0.13 11.61 16.80
CA GLU A 330 -0.88 12.69 16.85
C GLU A 330 -2.10 12.27 17.69
#